data_AF-A0A8J8B2V3-F1
#
_entry.id   AF-A0A8J8B2V3-F1
#
_cell.length_a   1.000
_cell.length_b   1.000
_cell.length_c   1.000
_cell.angle_alpha   90.00
_cell.angle_beta   90.00
_cell.angle_gamma   90.00
#
_symmetry.space_group_name_H-M   'P 1'
#
loop_
_entity.id
_entity.type
_entity.pdbx_description
1 polymer ?
#
loop_
_entity_poly.entity_id
_entity_poly.type
_entity_poly.pdbx_seq_one_letter_code
_entity_poly.pdbx_strand_id
1 'polypeptide(L)'
;MARLYVPYEYMLNGYRNDAVSCVPVIPNVTKGWHDQNIRSHFEQIAELAKRSGIMIGNLGWIEPFAKAGIPVYGDYGLNLYNSMDFFVARELGIKEAVISHEAVTEDIIKMNFYEVIPEVVIAGRIPLMVSEHSFAEDLELDKREKGNYKFYLKDRKGEAYPFYWDDKSGKSTIFSYRLRNNWEDAEIFKSYGLKSFRIYGE
;
A
#
# COMPACT_ATOMS: atom_id res chain seq x y z
N MET A 1 7.71 4.74 -15.16
CA MET A 1 7.43 3.32 -15.45
C MET A 1 6.34 2.86 -14.51
N ALA A 2 5.34 2.10 -14.98
CA ALA A 2 4.28 1.60 -14.11
C ALA A 2 4.80 0.48 -13.21
N ARG A 3 4.38 0.50 -11.93
CA ARG A 3 4.69 -0.52 -10.93
C ARG A 3 3.40 -1.19 -10.48
N LEU A 4 3.47 -2.49 -10.21
CA LEU A 4 2.41 -3.26 -9.58
C LEU A 4 2.87 -3.67 -8.19
N TYR A 5 2.17 -3.20 -7.16
CA TYR A 5 2.45 -3.53 -5.77
C TYR A 5 1.76 -4.86 -5.41
N VAL A 6 2.55 -5.89 -5.11
CA VAL A 6 2.07 -7.26 -4.91
C VAL A 6 2.50 -7.74 -3.52
N PRO A 7 1.61 -8.36 -2.72
CA PRO A 7 2.05 -8.93 -1.43
C PRO A 7 3.21 -9.91 -1.64
N TYR A 8 4.23 -9.79 -0.79
CA TYR A 8 5.50 -10.50 -0.98
C TYR A 8 5.32 -12.02 -1.11
N GLU A 9 4.32 -12.60 -0.43
CA GLU A 9 4.01 -14.03 -0.46
C GLU A 9 3.68 -14.52 -1.87
N TYR A 10 2.97 -13.72 -2.67
CA TYR A 10 2.67 -14.08 -4.05
C TYR A 10 3.94 -14.08 -4.91
N MET A 11 4.83 -13.12 -4.70
CA MET A 11 6.09 -13.06 -5.43
C MET A 11 7.05 -14.18 -5.04
N LEU A 12 7.10 -14.60 -3.77
CA LEU A 12 7.82 -15.79 -3.34
C LEU A 12 7.29 -17.06 -4.03
N ASN A 13 5.96 -17.12 -4.25
CA ASN A 13 5.31 -18.21 -4.99
C ASN A 13 5.40 -18.06 -6.52
N GLY A 14 6.29 -17.21 -7.03
CA GLY A 14 6.58 -17.08 -8.45
C GLY A 14 5.66 -16.15 -9.24
N TYR A 15 4.72 -15.42 -8.60
CA TYR A 15 3.91 -14.44 -9.31
C TYR A 15 4.79 -13.35 -9.95
N ARG A 16 4.65 -13.15 -11.26
CA ARG A 16 5.32 -12.11 -12.04
C ARG A 16 4.31 -11.53 -13.04
N ASN A 17 4.60 -10.33 -13.51
CA ASN A 17 3.87 -9.68 -14.59
C ASN A 17 4.89 -9.16 -15.61
N ASP A 18 4.79 -9.61 -16.86
CA ASP A 18 5.77 -9.25 -17.89
C ASP A 18 5.58 -7.81 -18.42
N ALA A 19 4.40 -7.22 -18.22
CA ALA A 19 4.05 -5.90 -18.73
C ALA A 19 4.44 -4.76 -17.77
N VAL A 20 4.58 -5.03 -16.47
CA VAL A 20 4.83 -4.02 -15.44
C VAL A 20 5.80 -4.52 -14.36
N SER A 21 6.57 -3.61 -13.75
CA SER A 21 7.50 -3.99 -12.69
C SER A 21 6.74 -4.36 -11.41
N CYS A 22 6.85 -5.62 -10.96
CA CYS A 22 6.29 -6.04 -9.68
C CYS A 22 7.19 -5.63 -8.50
N VAL A 23 6.61 -4.95 -7.53
CA VAL A 23 7.24 -4.54 -6.28
C VAL A 23 6.63 -5.34 -5.13
N PRO A 24 7.42 -6.12 -4.36
CA PRO A 24 6.91 -6.82 -3.20
C PRO A 24 6.45 -5.84 -2.13
N VAL A 25 5.34 -6.16 -1.46
CA VAL A 25 4.73 -5.36 -0.39
C VAL A 25 4.78 -6.13 0.91
N ILE A 26 5.32 -5.52 1.95
CA ILE A 26 5.17 -5.98 3.33
C ILE A 26 3.83 -5.46 3.87
N PRO A 27 2.97 -6.33 4.44
CA PRO A 27 1.68 -5.89 4.98
C PRO A 27 1.82 -4.79 6.03
N ASN A 28 0.96 -3.77 5.96
CA ASN A 28 0.96 -2.64 6.88
C ASN A 28 0.65 -3.06 8.33
N VAL A 29 -0.19 -4.10 8.47
CA VAL A 29 -0.49 -4.76 9.74
C VAL A 29 0.01 -6.19 9.65
N THR A 30 0.91 -6.58 10.54
CA THR A 30 1.47 -7.94 10.63
C THR A 30 1.02 -8.64 11.92
N LYS A 31 0.89 -9.98 11.84
CA LYS A 31 0.75 -10.87 13.00
C LYS A 31 2.13 -11.39 13.38
N GLY A 32 2.28 -11.94 14.58
CA GLY A 32 3.53 -12.59 14.99
C GLY A 32 4.01 -13.65 14.00
N TRP A 33 3.10 -14.43 13.42
CA TRP A 33 3.46 -15.42 12.38
C TRP A 33 3.87 -14.77 11.05
N HIS A 34 3.29 -13.63 10.67
CA HIS A 34 3.71 -12.88 9.48
C HIS A 34 5.13 -12.36 9.68
N ASP A 35 5.42 -11.79 10.84
CA ASP A 35 6.76 -11.31 11.14
C ASP A 35 7.76 -12.46 11.12
N GLN A 36 7.42 -13.62 11.70
CA GLN A 36 8.24 -14.81 11.61
C GLN A 36 8.44 -15.25 10.15
N ASN A 37 7.39 -15.24 9.34
CA ASN A 37 7.46 -15.60 7.93
C ASN A 37 8.38 -14.65 7.13
N ILE A 38 8.29 -13.33 7.38
CA ILE A 38 9.17 -12.34 6.76
C ILE A 38 10.62 -12.58 7.20
N ARG A 39 10.88 -12.84 8.49
CA ARG A 39 12.23 -13.16 9.00
C ARG A 39 12.80 -14.41 8.31
N SER A 40 12.02 -15.49 8.24
CA SER A 40 12.45 -16.75 7.65
C SER A 40 12.74 -16.67 6.15
N HIS A 41 12.10 -15.74 5.43
CA HIS A 41 12.28 -15.55 3.99
C HIS A 41 12.98 -14.22 3.64
N PHE A 42 13.60 -13.56 4.61
CA PHE A 42 14.13 -12.20 4.44
C PHE A 42 15.08 -12.07 3.25
N GLU A 43 16.05 -12.98 3.14
CA GLU A 43 17.03 -12.98 2.05
C GLU A 43 16.37 -13.16 0.67
N GLN A 44 15.36 -14.02 0.58
CA GLN A 44 14.62 -14.25 -0.67
C GLN A 44 13.80 -13.02 -1.05
N ILE A 45 13.11 -12.41 -0.09
CA ILE A 45 12.35 -11.18 -0.30
C ILE A 45 13.29 -10.04 -0.73
N ALA A 46 14.43 -9.90 -0.06
CA ALA A 46 15.44 -8.91 -0.40
C ALA A 46 15.98 -9.12 -1.81
N GLU A 47 16.30 -10.37 -2.21
CA GLU A 47 16.75 -10.68 -3.57
C GLU A 47 15.71 -10.29 -4.63
N LEU A 48 14.43 -10.60 -4.39
CA LEU A 48 13.33 -10.18 -5.27
C LEU A 48 13.22 -8.65 -5.38
N ALA A 49 13.46 -7.95 -4.28
CA ALA A 49 13.35 -6.51 -4.18
C ALA A 49 14.59 -5.74 -4.68
N LYS A 50 15.74 -6.40 -4.89
CA LYS A 50 17.00 -5.71 -5.27
C LYS A 50 16.85 -4.78 -6.49
N ARG A 51 16.04 -5.18 -7.47
CA ARG A 51 15.84 -4.40 -8.71
C ARG A 51 14.63 -3.49 -8.69
N SER A 52 13.53 -3.92 -8.07
CA SER A 52 12.27 -3.18 -8.10
C SER A 52 12.05 -2.30 -6.88
N GLY A 53 12.79 -2.52 -5.79
CA GLY A 53 12.54 -1.96 -4.46
C GLY A 53 11.52 -2.80 -3.68
N ILE A 54 11.17 -2.33 -2.48
CA ILE A 54 10.17 -2.96 -1.61
C ILE A 54 9.25 -1.90 -1.03
N MET A 55 7.94 -2.19 -1.00
CA MET A 55 6.93 -1.31 -0.41
C MET A 55 6.64 -1.74 1.04
N ILE A 56 6.69 -0.80 1.98
CA ILE A 56 6.60 -1.05 3.41
C ILE A 56 5.72 0.01 4.07
N GLY A 57 4.60 -0.40 4.67
CA GLY A 57 3.79 0.46 5.55
C GLY A 57 3.86 0.11 7.03
N ASN A 58 4.80 -0.78 7.42
CA ASN A 58 5.07 -1.13 8.81
C ASN A 58 6.48 -0.65 9.19
N LEU A 59 6.55 0.25 10.18
CA LEU A 59 7.80 0.89 10.63
C LEU A 59 8.91 -0.12 10.97
N GLY A 60 8.56 -1.27 11.57
CA GLY A 60 9.53 -2.27 12.01
C GLY A 60 10.30 -2.95 10.88
N TRP A 61 9.82 -2.84 9.64
CA TRP A 61 10.43 -3.46 8.47
C TRP A 61 11.26 -2.49 7.62
N ILE A 62 11.20 -1.18 7.87
CA ILE A 62 11.94 -0.18 7.08
C ILE A 62 13.45 -0.40 7.21
N GLU A 63 13.97 -0.31 8.45
CA GLU A 63 15.41 -0.35 8.72
C GLU A 63 16.05 -1.69 8.30
N PRO A 64 15.45 -2.87 8.54
CA PRO A 64 15.99 -4.13 8.03
C PRO A 64 16.26 -4.14 6.53
N PHE A 65 15.29 -3.71 5.71
CA PHE A 65 15.44 -3.70 4.25
C PHE A 65 16.36 -2.58 3.75
N ALA A 66 16.31 -1.40 4.38
CA ALA A 66 17.21 -0.30 4.06
C ALA A 66 18.68 -0.68 4.31
N LYS A 67 18.98 -1.33 5.46
CA LYS A 67 20.33 -1.83 5.79
C LYS A 67 20.81 -2.94 4.86
N ALA A 68 19.88 -3.72 4.30
CA ALA A 68 20.18 -4.72 3.26
C ALA A 68 20.45 -4.10 1.87
N GLY A 69 20.44 -2.76 1.75
CA GLY A 69 20.70 -2.05 0.49
C GLY A 69 19.52 -2.08 -0.48
N ILE A 70 18.32 -2.43 -0.02
CA ILE A 70 17.11 -2.48 -0.83
C ILE A 70 16.48 -1.08 -0.88
N PRO A 71 16.09 -0.56 -2.07
CA PRO A 71 15.31 0.66 -2.15
C PRO A 71 13.95 0.49 -1.43
N VAL A 72 13.72 1.25 -0.36
CA VAL A 72 12.48 1.20 0.41
C VAL A 72 11.52 2.28 -0.06
N TYR A 73 10.27 1.87 -0.32
CA TYR A 73 9.14 2.76 -0.59
C TYR A 73 8.16 2.70 0.58
N GLY A 74 7.80 3.86 1.13
CA GLY A 74 6.84 3.97 2.23
C GLY A 74 5.40 3.84 1.74
N ASP A 75 4.64 2.91 2.30
CA ASP A 75 3.22 2.73 1.99
C ASP A 75 2.32 3.59 2.89
N TYR A 76 1.04 3.66 2.55
CA TYR A 76 0.05 4.45 3.29
C TYR A 76 -0.05 4.12 4.79
N GLY A 77 0.35 2.91 5.23
CA GLY A 77 0.38 2.54 6.64
C GLY A 77 1.28 3.42 7.51
N LEU A 78 2.22 4.17 6.91
CA LEU A 78 3.10 5.11 7.63
C LEU A 78 2.43 6.47 7.92
N ASN A 79 1.31 6.78 7.26
CA ASN A 79 0.55 8.02 7.45
C ASN A 79 1.39 9.31 7.34
N LEU A 80 2.27 9.41 6.33
CA LEU A 80 3.10 10.60 6.15
C LEU A 80 2.24 11.79 5.68
N TYR A 81 1.95 12.73 6.58
CA TYR A 81 1.00 13.81 6.37
C TYR A 81 1.67 15.17 6.20
N ASN A 82 2.85 15.40 6.79
CA ASN A 82 3.50 16.72 6.78
C ASN A 82 5.00 16.62 6.44
N SER A 83 5.64 17.77 6.23
CA SER A 83 7.06 17.82 5.86
C SER A 83 7.99 17.18 6.89
N MET A 84 7.68 17.26 8.19
CA MET A 84 8.49 16.60 9.22
C MET A 84 8.40 15.07 9.12
N ASP A 85 7.25 14.53 8.74
CA ASP A 85 7.11 13.08 8.50
C ASP A 85 8.01 12.63 7.34
N PHE A 86 8.10 13.43 6.27
CA PHE A 86 9.00 13.16 5.14
C PHE A 86 10.48 13.31 5.50
N PHE A 87 10.82 14.24 6.39
CA PHE A 87 12.17 14.32 6.97
C PHE A 87 12.51 13.03 7.72
N VAL A 88 11.64 12.56 8.61
CA VAL A 88 11.84 11.29 9.34
C VAL A 88 11.91 10.10 8.37
N ALA A 89 11.06 10.06 7.35
CA ALA A 89 11.08 9.00 6.34
C ALA A 89 12.44 8.91 5.63
N ARG A 90 13.03 10.06 5.26
CA ARG A 90 14.38 10.13 4.69
C ARG A 90 15.43 9.57 5.65
N GLU A 91 15.40 9.97 6.91
CA GLU A 91 16.35 9.51 7.93
C GLU A 91 16.25 8.00 8.19
N LEU A 92 15.05 7.43 8.03
CA LEU A 92 14.84 5.97 8.09
C LEU A 92 15.26 5.24 6.80
N GLY A 93 15.67 5.95 5.75
CA GLY A 93 16.15 5.39 4.50
C GLY A 93 15.10 5.19 3.41
N ILE A 94 13.89 5.74 3.58
CA ILE A 94 12.83 5.71 2.56
C ILE A 94 13.22 6.59 1.36
N LYS A 95 12.98 6.09 0.14
CA LYS A 95 13.30 6.78 -1.13
C LYS A 95 12.09 7.37 -1.82
N GLU A 96 10.95 6.70 -1.73
CA GLU A 96 9.67 7.16 -2.25
C GLU A 96 8.59 6.86 -1.23
N ALA A 97 7.53 7.66 -1.11
CA ALA A 97 6.48 7.36 -0.14
C ALA A 97 5.11 7.88 -0.55
N VAL A 98 4.07 7.12 -0.19
CA VAL A 98 2.68 7.54 -0.31
C VAL A 98 2.40 8.66 0.67
N ILE A 99 1.90 9.79 0.18
CA ILE A 99 1.35 10.85 1.03
C ILE A 99 0.04 10.34 1.67
N SER A 100 -0.20 10.68 2.94
CA SER A 100 -1.43 10.33 3.64
C SER A 100 -2.67 10.63 2.78
N HIS A 101 -3.63 9.71 2.82
CA HIS A 101 -4.91 9.85 2.11
C HIS A 101 -5.75 11.04 2.60
N GLU A 102 -5.44 11.56 3.79
CA GLU A 102 -6.12 12.71 4.41
C GLU A 102 -5.53 14.06 4.00
N ALA A 103 -4.35 14.07 3.36
CA ALA A 103 -3.72 15.29 2.91
C ALA A 103 -4.55 15.94 1.79
N VAL A 104 -4.79 17.24 1.91
CA VAL A 104 -5.49 18.03 0.89
C VAL A 104 -4.48 18.64 -0.08
N THR A 105 -4.93 18.95 -1.30
CA THR A 105 -4.09 19.46 -2.38
C THR A 105 -3.28 20.69 -1.97
N GLU A 106 -3.88 21.62 -1.23
CA GLU A 106 -3.25 22.86 -0.78
C GLU A 106 -2.08 22.62 0.19
N ASP A 107 -2.14 21.54 0.96
CA ASP A 107 -1.06 21.16 1.88
C ASP A 107 0.03 20.44 1.10
N ILE A 108 -0.33 19.47 0.24
CA ILE A 108 0.61 18.68 -0.56
C ILE A 108 1.57 19.58 -1.35
N ILE A 109 1.05 20.59 -2.04
CA ILE A 109 1.87 21.46 -2.90
C ILE A 109 2.83 22.36 -2.11
N LYS A 110 2.64 22.52 -0.79
CA LYS A 110 3.48 23.34 0.09
C LYS A 110 4.52 22.51 0.85
N MET A 111 4.42 21.18 0.81
CA MET A 111 5.31 20.31 1.58
C MET A 111 6.73 20.33 1.00
N ASN A 112 7.71 20.36 1.91
CA ASN A 112 9.05 19.91 1.60
C ASN A 112 9.13 18.39 1.83
N PHE A 113 9.54 17.64 0.81
CA PHE A 113 9.65 16.18 0.85
C PHE A 113 11.05 15.67 1.17
N TYR A 114 12.04 16.55 1.40
CA TYR A 114 13.39 16.19 1.83
C TYR A 114 14.04 15.07 1.00
N GLU A 115 13.93 15.19 -0.34
CA GLU A 115 14.46 14.25 -1.34
C GLU A 115 13.75 12.88 -1.42
N VAL A 116 12.76 12.62 -0.56
CA VAL A 116 11.85 11.48 -0.73
C VAL A 116 10.89 11.82 -1.87
N ILE A 117 10.74 10.92 -2.83
CA ILE A 117 9.79 11.12 -3.94
C ILE A 117 8.36 10.90 -3.41
N PRO A 118 7.48 11.91 -3.42
CA PRO A 118 6.10 11.73 -2.99
C PRO A 118 5.28 10.99 -4.06
N GLU A 119 4.44 10.05 -3.62
CA GLU A 119 3.43 9.36 -4.42
C GLU A 119 2.03 9.79 -3.95
N VAL A 120 1.19 10.26 -4.87
CA VAL A 120 -0.17 10.75 -4.57
C VAL A 120 -1.22 9.77 -5.07
N VAL A 121 -2.20 9.46 -4.24
CA VAL A 121 -3.34 8.61 -4.64
C VAL A 121 -4.36 9.44 -5.42
N ILE A 122 -4.53 9.11 -6.69
CA ILE A 122 -5.43 9.83 -7.62
C ILE A 122 -6.71 9.06 -7.94
N ALA A 123 -6.74 7.73 -7.79
CA ALA A 123 -7.93 6.95 -8.12
C ALA A 123 -8.05 5.65 -7.31
N GLY A 124 -9.28 5.11 -7.28
CA GLY A 124 -9.61 3.84 -6.63
C GLY A 124 -10.21 4.02 -5.23
N ARG A 125 -10.56 2.91 -4.60
CA ARG A 125 -11.08 2.91 -3.22
C ARG A 125 -9.93 2.84 -2.22
N ILE A 126 -9.91 3.79 -1.30
CA ILE A 126 -8.87 3.85 -0.26
C ILE A 126 -9.08 2.68 0.72
N PRO A 127 -8.03 1.90 1.05
CA PRO A 127 -8.10 0.92 2.13
C PRO A 127 -8.27 1.64 3.47
N LEU A 128 -9.23 1.21 4.28
CA LEU A 128 -9.57 1.85 5.56
C LEU A 128 -9.16 1.01 6.77
N MET A 129 -9.53 -0.27 6.77
CA MET A 129 -9.31 -1.16 7.91
C MET A 129 -8.89 -2.52 7.41
N VAL A 130 -7.90 -3.12 8.06
CA VAL A 130 -7.51 -4.51 7.86
C VAL A 130 -8.00 -5.30 9.08
N SER A 131 -8.89 -6.25 8.82
CA SER A 131 -9.31 -7.27 9.77
C SER A 131 -8.33 -8.43 9.75
N GLU A 132 -8.03 -8.92 10.94
CA GLU A 132 -7.24 -10.11 11.20
C GLU A 132 -8.01 -11.41 10.86
N HIS A 133 -9.30 -11.30 10.56
CA HIS A 133 -10.18 -12.42 10.23
C HIS A 133 -10.65 -12.36 8.78
N SER A 134 -10.97 -13.53 8.25
CA SER A 134 -11.55 -13.69 6.93
C SER A 134 -13.06 -13.52 7.05
N PHE A 135 -13.58 -12.37 6.61
CA PHE A 135 -15.03 -12.13 6.60
C PHE A 135 -15.77 -13.13 5.73
N ALA A 136 -15.12 -13.67 4.69
CA ALA A 136 -15.72 -14.72 3.90
C ALA A 136 -15.94 -16.02 4.69
N GLU A 137 -15.06 -16.34 5.64
CA GLU A 137 -15.22 -17.49 6.51
C GLU A 137 -16.19 -17.20 7.64
N ASP A 138 -16.03 -16.06 8.32
CA ASP A 138 -16.89 -15.67 9.45
C ASP A 138 -18.36 -15.49 9.05
N LEU A 139 -18.63 -15.07 7.80
CA LEU A 139 -19.97 -14.85 7.26
C LEU A 139 -20.42 -15.96 6.30
N GLU A 140 -19.66 -17.05 6.17
CA GLU A 140 -19.97 -18.19 5.30
C GLU A 140 -20.29 -17.80 3.85
N LEU A 141 -19.53 -16.85 3.29
CA LEU A 141 -19.74 -16.36 1.93
C LEU A 141 -19.27 -17.37 0.88
N ASP A 142 -19.93 -17.37 -0.28
CA ASP A 142 -19.48 -18.17 -1.41
C ASP A 142 -18.16 -17.61 -1.97
N LYS A 143 -17.05 -18.31 -1.70
CA LYS A 143 -15.71 -17.92 -2.14
C LYS A 143 -15.58 -17.80 -3.67
N ARG A 144 -16.49 -18.39 -4.46
CA ARG A 144 -16.53 -18.22 -5.93
C ARG A 144 -16.98 -16.83 -6.35
N GLU A 145 -17.61 -16.09 -5.45
CA GLU A 145 -18.07 -14.73 -5.67
C GLU A 145 -17.04 -13.68 -5.23
N LYS A 146 -15.79 -14.11 -5.03
CA LYS A 146 -14.65 -13.24 -4.72
C LYS A 146 -14.36 -12.28 -5.86
N GLY A 147 -14.54 -10.98 -5.62
CA GLY A 147 -14.25 -9.90 -6.56
C GLY A 147 -15.43 -8.97 -6.81
N ASN A 148 -15.19 -7.88 -7.55
CA ASN A 148 -16.19 -6.86 -7.96
C ASN A 148 -16.89 -6.15 -6.80
N TYR A 149 -16.30 -6.10 -5.61
CA TYR A 149 -16.90 -5.44 -4.44
C TYR A 149 -18.34 -5.89 -4.14
N LYS A 150 -18.66 -7.15 -4.47
CA LYS A 150 -20.00 -7.72 -4.31
C LYS A 150 -20.44 -7.76 -2.85
N PHE A 151 -19.48 -7.97 -1.95
CA PHE A 151 -19.70 -7.97 -0.52
C PHE A 151 -19.24 -6.65 0.11
N TYR A 152 -20.04 -6.16 1.04
CA TYR A 152 -19.81 -4.90 1.72
C TYR A 152 -20.37 -4.93 3.14
N LEU A 153 -19.80 -4.09 4.01
CA LEU A 153 -20.35 -3.77 5.31
C LEU A 153 -21.17 -2.48 5.21
N LYS A 154 -22.37 -2.47 5.79
CA LYS A 154 -23.18 -1.25 5.87
C LYS A 154 -22.95 -0.57 7.20
N ASP A 155 -22.71 0.74 7.17
CA ASP A 155 -22.68 1.55 8.37
C ASP A 155 -24.10 1.99 8.80
N ARG A 156 -24.19 2.73 9.91
CA ARG A 156 -25.46 3.28 10.42
C ARG A 156 -26.11 4.32 9.50
N LYS A 157 -25.36 4.90 8.57
CA LYS A 157 -25.84 5.86 7.56
C LYS A 157 -26.30 5.16 6.29
N GLY A 158 -26.13 3.84 6.20
CA GLY A 158 -26.49 3.03 5.05
C GLY A 158 -25.40 2.98 3.96
N GLU A 159 -24.23 3.55 4.21
CA GLU A 159 -23.12 3.55 3.26
C GLU A 159 -22.51 2.15 3.14
N ALA A 160 -22.20 1.74 1.91
CA ALA A 160 -21.69 0.40 1.60
C ALA A 160 -20.16 0.42 1.45
N TYR A 161 -19.48 -0.15 2.44
CA TYR A 161 -18.03 -0.28 2.48
C TYR A 161 -17.61 -1.66 1.97
N PRO A 162 -17.13 -1.75 0.73
CA PRO A 162 -16.79 -3.05 0.18
C PRO A 162 -15.52 -3.59 0.83
N PHE A 163 -15.36 -4.91 0.83
CA PHE A 163 -14.16 -5.54 1.35
C PHE A 163 -13.62 -6.62 0.42
N TYR A 164 -12.33 -6.86 0.54
CA TYR A 164 -11.62 -7.98 -0.08
C TYR A 164 -11.04 -8.86 1.02
N TRP A 165 -10.95 -10.16 0.80
CA TRP A 165 -10.25 -11.07 1.71
C TRP A 165 -9.15 -11.81 0.97
N ASP A 166 -8.03 -12.04 1.65
CA ASP A 166 -6.96 -12.88 1.16
C ASP A 166 -7.04 -14.25 1.81
N ASP A 167 -7.26 -15.29 1.00
CA ASP A 167 -7.39 -16.67 1.49
C ASP A 167 -6.07 -17.20 2.06
N LYS A 168 -4.91 -16.64 1.67
CA LYS A 168 -3.61 -17.08 2.18
C LYS A 168 -3.32 -16.51 3.55
N SER A 169 -3.50 -15.20 3.74
CA SER A 169 -3.27 -14.56 5.05
C SER A 169 -4.45 -14.69 6.00
N GLY A 170 -5.65 -15.04 5.51
CA GLY A 170 -6.88 -15.06 6.29
C GLY A 170 -7.34 -13.67 6.72
N LYS A 171 -6.86 -12.61 6.06
CA LYS A 171 -7.18 -11.22 6.38
C LYS A 171 -8.24 -10.67 5.46
N SER A 172 -8.96 -9.67 5.94
CA SER A 172 -9.90 -8.89 5.11
C SER A 172 -9.57 -7.42 5.15
N THR A 173 -9.54 -6.75 4.01
CA THR A 173 -9.37 -5.30 3.91
C THR A 173 -10.70 -4.67 3.54
N ILE A 174 -11.18 -3.77 4.39
CA ILE A 174 -12.33 -2.89 4.14
C ILE A 174 -11.84 -1.66 3.39
N PHE A 175 -12.55 -1.29 2.34
CA PHE A 175 -12.28 -0.11 1.52
C PHE A 175 -13.36 0.95 1.71
N SER A 176 -13.01 2.18 1.35
CA SER A 176 -13.93 3.31 1.36
C SER A 176 -15.17 3.05 0.50
N TYR A 177 -16.33 3.46 1.02
CA TYR A 177 -17.59 3.51 0.27
C TYR A 177 -17.53 4.52 -0.89
N ARG A 178 -16.63 5.51 -0.82
CA ARG A 178 -16.39 6.47 -1.91
C ARG A 178 -15.31 5.96 -2.84
N LEU A 179 -15.60 6.02 -4.13
CA LEU A 179 -14.59 5.88 -5.18
C LEU A 179 -13.89 7.24 -5.36
N ARG A 180 -12.56 7.28 -5.19
CA ARG A 180 -11.76 8.47 -5.52
C ARG A 180 -11.52 8.51 -7.02
N ASN A 181 -11.69 9.67 -7.63
CA ASN A 181 -11.49 9.87 -9.06
C ASN A 181 -10.92 11.27 -9.34
N ASN A 182 -9.71 11.52 -8.86
CA ASN A 182 -9.04 12.82 -8.83
C ASN A 182 -8.02 12.94 -9.97
N TRP A 183 -8.40 12.52 -11.18
CA TRP A 183 -7.53 12.66 -12.36
C TRP A 183 -7.27 14.13 -12.71
N GLU A 184 -8.23 15.00 -12.42
CA GLU A 184 -8.10 16.44 -12.63
C GLU A 184 -7.00 17.05 -11.72
N ASP A 185 -6.90 16.57 -10.48
CA ASP A 185 -5.85 17.00 -9.54
C ASP A 185 -4.45 16.56 -10.02
N ALA A 186 -4.35 15.50 -10.83
CA ALA A 186 -3.07 15.02 -11.32
C ALA A 186 -2.34 16.08 -12.16
N GLU A 187 -3.07 16.90 -12.94
CA GLU A 187 -2.46 18.00 -13.71
C GLU A 187 -1.97 19.13 -12.81
N ILE A 188 -2.70 19.41 -11.72
CA ILE A 188 -2.25 20.36 -10.70
C ILE A 188 -0.96 19.84 -10.08
N PHE A 189 -0.93 18.60 -9.59
CA PHE A 189 0.27 18.01 -8.98
C PHE A 189 1.48 17.99 -9.93
N LYS A 190 1.27 17.67 -11.21
CA LYS A 190 2.32 17.74 -12.23
C LYS A 190 2.91 19.14 -12.38
N SER A 191 2.08 20.18 -12.34
CA SER A 191 2.54 21.58 -12.43
C SER A 191 3.42 22.00 -11.25
N TYR A 192 3.25 21.36 -10.09
CA TYR A 192 4.09 21.53 -8.89
C TYR A 192 5.25 20.51 -8.82
N GLY A 193 5.48 19.72 -9.88
CA GLY A 193 6.63 18.82 -9.99
C GLY A 193 6.43 17.43 -9.41
N LEU A 194 5.23 17.07 -8.93
CA LEU A 194 4.92 15.71 -8.50
C LEU A 194 4.68 14.82 -9.72
N LYS A 195 5.30 13.64 -9.74
CA LYS A 195 5.35 12.75 -10.91
C LYS A 195 4.94 11.30 -10.63
N SER A 196 4.77 10.95 -9.36
CA SER A 196 4.39 9.60 -8.95
C SER A 196 2.94 9.59 -8.48
N PHE A 197 2.14 8.72 -9.08
CA PHE A 197 0.70 8.65 -8.86
C PHE A 197 0.28 7.21 -8.65
N ARG A 198 -0.56 6.98 -7.63
CA ARG A 198 -1.10 5.68 -7.27
C ARG A 198 -2.58 5.56 -7.60
N ILE A 199 -2.92 4.37 -8.06
CA ILE A 199 -4.30 3.92 -8.29
C ILE A 199 -4.49 2.64 -7.49
N TYR A 200 -5.54 2.58 -6.66
CA TYR A 200 -5.95 1.33 -6.05
C TYR A 200 -6.86 0.56 -7.03
N GLY A 201 -6.50 -0.68 -7.33
CA GLY A 201 -7.28 -1.55 -8.21
C GLY A 201 -8.62 -1.97 -7.59
N GLU A 202 -9.60 -2.21 -8.45
CA GLU A 202 -10.94 -2.73 -8.12
C GLU A 202 -11.01 -4.26 -8.17
#